data_AF-A0A316X408-F1
#
_entry.id   AF-A0A316X408-F1
#
_cell.length_a   1.000
_cell.length_b   1.000
_cell.length_c   1.000
_cell.angle_alpha   90.00
_cell.angle_beta   90.00
_cell.angle_gamma   90.00
#
_symmetry.space_group_name_H-M   'P 1'
#
loop_
_entity.id
_entity.type
_entity.pdbx_description
1 polymer ?
#
loop_
_entity_poly.entity_id
_entity_poly.type
_entity_poly.pdbx_seq_one_letter_code
_entity_poly.pdbx_strand_id
1 'polypeptide(L)'
;MKKLGIIALTLFIQAFYAQANRFVYQVTMKPDAENKGDVKTENAYLDISSEKSVFYSENRIKRDSIMQKAFQGGGGRASINRDQMEGLRSNINYSVEKDKTNQKTYFKDRIGRDIYSYEEDRPLNWKISSETRKIGEYKVQKAETDFGGRKWTAWFTTDLPYQDGPYKFGGLPGLIVKVEDDKGDYSFDLMKNYKIAELPVLNQFGNTLKVKRADFMKQQQKFKTDPMSFMNQGGGQGGFSTTRIMGGGRGPGGGNQNPADMKKRMEERVKEEAKKNSNPIELQ
;
A
#
# COMPACT_ATOMS: atom_id res chain seq x y z
N MET A 1 15.39 31.88 61.33
CA MET A 1 15.80 32.03 59.91
C MET A 1 15.22 30.86 59.12
N LYS A 2 14.30 31.16 58.21
CA LYS A 2 13.53 30.17 57.43
C LYS A 2 14.45 29.55 56.36
N LYS A 3 14.67 28.24 56.40
CA LYS A 3 15.32 27.51 55.30
C LYS A 3 14.21 27.05 54.36
N LEU A 4 14.03 27.77 53.25
CA LEU A 4 13.23 27.29 52.12
C LEU A 4 14.00 26.15 51.44
N GLY A 5 13.50 24.94 51.58
CA GLY A 5 13.90 23.83 50.72
C GLY A 5 13.27 24.00 49.35
N ILE A 6 14.07 24.37 48.36
CA ILE A 6 13.67 24.35 46.96
C ILE A 6 13.75 22.89 46.50
N ILE A 7 12.61 22.23 46.43
CA ILE A 7 12.47 20.95 45.72
C ILE A 7 12.54 21.28 44.24
N ALA A 8 13.69 21.05 43.62
CA ALA A 8 13.84 21.10 42.17
C ALA A 8 13.11 19.89 41.57
N LEU A 9 11.86 20.12 41.14
CA LEU A 9 11.10 19.17 40.33
C LEU A 9 11.72 19.15 38.92
N THR A 10 12.69 18.28 38.70
CA THR A 10 13.22 18.01 37.36
C THR A 10 12.13 17.30 36.54
N LEU A 11 11.40 18.09 35.76
CA LEU A 11 10.58 17.61 34.65
C LEU A 11 11.51 16.89 33.65
N PHE A 12 11.62 15.58 33.80
CA PHE A 12 12.11 14.70 32.74
C PHE A 12 11.08 14.75 31.61
N ILE A 13 11.28 15.68 30.67
CA ILE A 13 10.64 15.61 29.36
C ILE A 13 11.29 14.41 28.67
N GLN A 14 10.79 13.21 28.95
CA GLN A 14 11.05 12.11 28.06
C GLN A 14 10.36 12.47 26.75
N ALA A 15 11.16 12.84 25.75
CA ALA A 15 10.72 12.83 24.38
C ALA A 15 10.26 11.39 24.09
N PHE A 16 8.96 11.15 24.19
CA PHE A 16 8.34 9.94 23.66
C PHE A 16 8.55 10.00 22.15
N TYR A 17 9.67 9.43 21.69
CA TYR A 17 9.78 9.05 20.29
C TYR A 17 8.59 8.13 20.03
N ALA A 18 7.70 8.54 19.14
CA ALA A 18 6.50 7.80 18.81
C ALA A 18 6.90 6.49 18.11
N GLN A 19 7.17 5.47 18.92
CA GLN A 19 7.57 4.16 18.45
C GLN A 19 6.40 3.51 17.69
N ALA A 20 6.67 3.06 16.47
CA ALA A 20 5.72 2.29 15.69
C ALA A 20 6.10 0.80 15.71
N ASN A 21 5.13 -0.07 15.44
CA ASN A 21 5.33 -1.50 15.30
C ASN A 21 5.08 -1.89 13.85
N ARG A 22 6.02 -2.64 13.28
CA ARG A 22 5.90 -3.21 11.95
C ARG A 22 5.47 -4.66 12.04
N PHE A 23 4.41 -4.99 11.34
CA PHE A 23 3.94 -6.35 11.11
C PHE A 23 4.19 -6.71 9.65
N VAL A 24 4.91 -7.80 9.41
CA VAL A 24 5.22 -8.27 8.06
C VAL A 24 4.26 -9.38 7.71
N TYR A 25 3.47 -9.17 6.66
CA TYR A 25 2.57 -10.16 6.09
C TYR A 25 3.16 -10.72 4.80
N GLN A 26 3.10 -12.03 4.63
CA GLN A 26 3.18 -12.63 3.31
C GLN A 26 1.80 -12.55 2.68
N VAL A 27 1.73 -11.99 1.48
CA VAL A 27 0.50 -11.89 0.69
C VAL A 27 0.59 -12.85 -0.46
N THR A 28 -0.32 -13.81 -0.52
CA THR A 28 -0.47 -14.72 -1.65
C THR A 28 -1.69 -14.29 -2.46
N MET A 29 -1.54 -14.23 -3.79
CA MET A 29 -2.63 -13.83 -4.70
C MET A 29 -2.60 -14.61 -6.00
N LYS A 30 -3.78 -14.87 -6.57
CA LYS A 30 -3.99 -15.40 -7.92
C LYS A 30 -4.63 -14.31 -8.80
N PRO A 31 -3.82 -13.40 -9.40
CA PRO A 31 -4.34 -12.19 -10.03
C PRO A 31 -4.99 -12.44 -11.39
N ASP A 32 -4.70 -13.56 -12.06
CA ASP A 32 -5.30 -13.93 -13.35
C ASP A 32 -6.43 -14.94 -13.15
N ALA A 33 -7.67 -14.53 -13.44
CA ALA A 33 -8.86 -15.37 -13.33
C ALA A 33 -8.85 -16.55 -14.33
N GLU A 34 -8.20 -16.38 -15.49
CA GLU A 34 -8.09 -17.41 -16.53
C GLU A 34 -6.95 -18.39 -16.24
N ASN A 35 -5.96 -17.98 -15.43
CA ASN A 35 -4.81 -18.80 -15.06
C ASN A 35 -4.62 -18.89 -13.54
N LYS A 36 -5.41 -19.76 -12.90
CA LYS A 36 -5.34 -20.01 -11.44
C LYS A 36 -3.98 -20.57 -10.96
N GLY A 37 -3.14 -21.06 -11.88
CA GLY A 37 -1.78 -21.51 -11.59
C GLY A 37 -0.78 -20.36 -11.44
N ASP A 38 -1.13 -19.14 -11.89
CA ASP A 38 -0.30 -17.95 -11.69
C ASP A 38 -0.42 -17.44 -10.25
N VAL A 39 0.23 -18.13 -9.32
CA VAL A 39 0.30 -17.73 -7.92
C VAL A 39 1.44 -16.74 -7.74
N LYS A 40 1.12 -15.55 -7.23
CA LYS A 40 2.10 -14.53 -6.83
C LYS A 40 2.18 -14.47 -5.31
N THR A 41 3.39 -14.31 -4.81
CA THR A 41 3.65 -14.09 -3.39
C THR A 41 4.59 -12.92 -3.22
N GLU A 42 4.24 -11.98 -2.34
CA GLU A 42 5.12 -10.89 -1.95
C GLU A 42 4.86 -10.47 -0.50
N ASN A 43 5.81 -9.76 0.10
CA ASN A 43 5.63 -9.24 1.45
C ASN A 43 4.98 -7.86 1.43
N ALA A 44 4.12 -7.62 2.42
CA ALA A 44 3.58 -6.32 2.75
C ALA A 44 3.86 -5.97 4.21
N TYR A 45 3.95 -4.68 4.48
CA TYR A 45 4.07 -4.14 5.82
C TYR A 45 2.73 -3.55 6.25
N LEU A 46 2.36 -3.83 7.50
CA LEU A 46 1.38 -3.09 8.27
C LEU A 46 2.16 -2.40 9.40
N ASP A 47 2.37 -1.09 9.26
CA ASP A 47 3.03 -0.31 10.29
C ASP A 47 1.99 0.41 11.13
N ILE A 48 2.06 0.25 12.45
CA ILE A 48 1.08 0.73 13.42
C ILE A 48 1.74 1.69 14.40
N SER A 49 1.26 2.94 14.44
CA SER A 49 1.56 3.92 15.50
C SER A 49 0.36 4.11 16.42
N SER A 50 0.47 5.03 17.39
CA SER A 50 -0.64 5.46 18.25
C SER A 50 -1.77 6.13 17.45
N GLU A 51 -1.43 6.92 16.43
CA GLU A 51 -2.38 7.76 15.69
C GLU A 51 -2.99 7.06 14.47
N LYS A 52 -2.23 6.17 13.82
CA LYS A 52 -2.68 5.52 12.58
C LYS A 52 -2.01 4.18 12.32
N SER A 53 -2.48 3.48 11.31
CA SER A 53 -1.75 2.39 10.67
C SER A 53 -1.68 2.55 9.16
N VAL A 54 -0.66 1.97 8.54
CA VAL A 54 -0.43 2.02 7.10
C VAL A 54 -0.05 0.63 6.58
N PHE A 55 -0.83 0.12 5.64
CA PHE A 55 -0.56 -1.10 4.88
C PHE A 55 -0.02 -0.77 3.49
N TYR A 56 1.11 -1.37 3.10
CA TYR A 56 1.76 -1.15 1.79
C TYR A 56 2.77 -2.27 1.47
N SER A 57 3.16 -2.42 0.20
CA SER A 57 4.17 -3.42 -0.21
C SER A 57 5.56 -3.15 0.37
N GLU A 58 6.27 -4.19 0.81
CA GLU A 58 7.70 -4.09 1.16
C GLU A 58 8.54 -3.61 -0.04
N ASN A 59 8.20 -4.05 -1.24
CA ASN A 59 8.93 -3.67 -2.44
C ASN A 59 8.77 -2.17 -2.76
N ARG A 60 7.65 -1.56 -2.37
CA ARG A 60 7.44 -0.11 -2.55
C ARG A 60 8.48 0.71 -1.78
N ILE A 61 8.71 0.40 -0.50
CA ILE A 61 9.70 1.15 0.29
C ILE A 61 11.14 0.88 -0.16
N LYS A 62 11.45 -0.34 -0.63
CA LYS A 62 12.75 -0.67 -1.22
C LYS A 62 13.01 0.17 -2.47
N ARG A 63 12.01 0.29 -3.36
CA ARG A 63 12.10 1.14 -4.56
C ARG A 63 12.25 2.61 -4.21
N ASP A 64 11.48 3.10 -3.24
CA ASP A 64 11.55 4.48 -2.78
C ASP A 64 12.96 4.81 -2.24
N SER A 65 13.57 3.90 -1.47
CA SER A 65 14.94 4.06 -0.97
C SER A 65 15.98 4.10 -2.09
N ILE A 66 15.88 3.22 -3.10
CA ILE A 66 16.79 3.21 -4.27
C ILE A 66 16.66 4.52 -5.04
N MET A 67 15.42 4.95 -5.32
CA MET A 67 15.14 6.20 -6.02
C MET A 67 15.73 7.38 -5.25
N GLN A 68 15.46 7.47 -3.94
CA GLN A 68 15.96 8.55 -3.09
C GLN A 68 17.49 8.62 -3.10
N LYS A 69 18.19 7.49 -2.92
CA LYS A 69 19.66 7.44 -2.97
C LYS A 69 20.20 7.88 -4.33
N ALA A 70 19.57 7.45 -5.42
CA ALA A 70 19.99 7.82 -6.77
C ALA A 70 19.86 9.34 -7.03
N PHE A 71 18.79 9.98 -6.55
CA PHE A 71 18.60 11.42 -6.67
C PHE A 71 19.49 12.22 -5.70
N GLN A 72 19.66 11.77 -4.45
CA GLN A 72 20.54 12.44 -3.48
C GLN A 72 22.02 12.36 -3.87
N GLY A 73 22.44 11.25 -4.49
CA GLY A 73 23.81 11.05 -4.98
C GLY A 73 24.13 11.76 -6.31
N GLY A 74 23.24 12.60 -6.85
CA GLY A 74 23.46 13.36 -8.08
C GLY A 74 23.42 12.56 -9.39
N GLY A 75 23.37 11.23 -9.35
CA GLY A 75 23.28 10.36 -10.52
C GLY A 75 21.90 10.32 -11.20
N GLY A 76 20.85 10.72 -10.48
CA GLY A 76 19.48 10.78 -11.00
C GLY A 76 18.98 9.42 -11.48
N ARG A 77 18.10 9.38 -12.49
CA ARG A 77 17.56 8.11 -13.01
C ARG A 77 18.61 7.25 -13.71
N ALA A 78 19.71 7.83 -14.18
CA ALA A 78 20.76 7.12 -14.92
C ALA A 78 21.60 6.20 -14.02
N SER A 79 21.67 6.47 -12.72
CA SER A 79 22.37 5.63 -11.74
C SER A 79 21.53 4.49 -11.19
N ILE A 80 20.28 4.35 -11.64
CA ILE A 80 19.36 3.31 -11.17
C ILE A 80 19.55 2.05 -11.99
N ASN A 81 19.91 0.95 -11.32
CA ASN A 81 19.97 -0.35 -11.96
C ASN A 81 18.56 -0.81 -12.37
N ARG A 82 18.36 -1.05 -13.66
CA ARG A 82 17.04 -1.42 -14.22
C ARG A 82 16.56 -2.79 -13.72
N ASP A 83 17.44 -3.79 -13.68
CA ASP A 83 17.11 -5.15 -13.26
C ASP A 83 16.70 -5.18 -11.79
N GLN A 84 17.39 -4.39 -10.95
CA GLN A 84 17.03 -4.20 -9.54
C GLN A 84 15.62 -3.61 -9.40
N MET A 85 15.24 -2.64 -10.24
CA MET A 85 13.90 -2.06 -10.23
C MET A 85 12.84 -3.00 -10.79
N GLU A 86 13.17 -3.84 -11.77
CA GLU A 86 12.29 -4.87 -12.30
C GLU A 86 12.04 -5.97 -11.26
N GLY A 87 13.07 -6.40 -10.52
CA GLY A 87 12.94 -7.37 -9.42
C GLY A 87 12.15 -6.87 -8.20
N LEU A 88 11.91 -5.57 -8.10
CA LEU A 88 11.11 -4.95 -7.04
C LEU A 88 9.71 -4.52 -7.53
N ARG A 89 9.25 -5.00 -8.68
CA ARG A 89 7.84 -4.81 -9.06
C ARG A 89 6.94 -5.47 -8.01
N SER A 90 5.76 -4.87 -7.83
CA SER A 90 4.78 -5.29 -6.84
C SER A 90 3.42 -5.36 -7.51
N ASN A 91 2.60 -6.33 -7.09
CA ASN A 91 1.19 -6.41 -7.44
C ASN A 91 0.35 -5.59 -6.44
N ILE A 92 0.89 -5.28 -5.26
CA ILE A 92 0.32 -4.38 -4.25
C ILE A 92 0.82 -2.94 -4.48
N ASN A 93 0.27 -2.29 -5.51
CA ASN A 93 0.62 -0.90 -5.86
C ASN A 93 -0.08 0.15 -5.00
N TYR A 94 -1.15 -0.24 -4.30
CA TYR A 94 -1.90 0.62 -3.41
C TYR A 94 -1.27 0.70 -2.01
N SER A 95 -1.78 1.63 -1.22
CA SER A 95 -1.59 1.69 0.23
C SER A 95 -2.92 1.94 0.91
N VAL A 96 -3.09 1.40 2.11
CA VAL A 96 -4.27 1.64 2.96
C VAL A 96 -3.80 2.33 4.24
N GLU A 97 -4.40 3.45 4.57
CA GLU A 97 -4.12 4.19 5.80
C GLU A 97 -5.36 4.20 6.68
N LYS A 98 -5.24 3.78 7.93
CA LYS A 98 -6.35 3.82 8.90
C LYS A 98 -6.01 4.87 9.95
N ASP A 99 -6.77 5.96 9.95
CA ASP A 99 -6.73 7.01 10.96
C ASP A 99 -7.51 6.52 12.19
N LYS A 100 -6.80 6.28 13.29
CA LYS A 100 -7.39 5.76 14.53
C LYS A 100 -8.13 6.83 15.32
N THR A 101 -7.74 8.09 15.15
CA THR A 101 -8.35 9.24 15.84
C THR A 101 -9.74 9.49 15.28
N ASN A 102 -9.87 9.50 13.95
CA ASN A 102 -11.15 9.76 13.28
C ASN A 102 -11.91 8.49 12.91
N GLN A 103 -11.32 7.30 13.15
CA GLN A 103 -11.86 5.99 12.77
C GLN A 103 -12.16 5.89 11.26
N LYS A 104 -11.27 6.44 10.43
CA LYS A 104 -11.43 6.49 8.97
C LYS A 104 -10.38 5.64 8.28
N THR A 105 -10.81 4.93 7.24
CA THR A 105 -9.91 4.16 6.38
C THR A 105 -9.80 4.84 5.03
N TYR A 106 -8.57 5.08 4.57
CA TYR A 106 -8.27 5.70 3.28
C TYR A 106 -7.53 4.71 2.39
N PHE A 107 -8.12 4.40 1.24
CA PHE A 107 -7.43 3.67 0.18
C PHE A 107 -6.75 4.66 -0.77
N LYS A 108 -5.49 4.41 -1.10
CA LYS A 108 -4.67 5.25 -1.97
C LYS A 108 -4.02 4.38 -3.05
N ASP A 109 -4.26 4.71 -4.32
CA ASP A 109 -3.65 3.99 -5.44
C ASP A 109 -3.31 4.96 -6.57
N ARG A 110 -2.35 4.58 -7.41
CA ARG A 110 -1.88 5.41 -8.50
C ARG A 110 -2.70 5.15 -9.76
N ILE A 111 -3.23 6.21 -10.36
CA ILE A 111 -3.86 6.16 -11.67
C ILE A 111 -3.15 7.18 -12.56
N GLY A 112 -2.42 6.70 -13.57
CA GLY A 112 -1.58 7.54 -14.40
C GLY A 112 -0.43 8.21 -13.61
N ARG A 113 -0.44 9.55 -13.54
CA ARG A 113 0.61 10.33 -12.86
C ARG A 113 0.29 10.66 -11.40
N ASP A 114 -0.98 10.64 -11.03
CA ASP A 114 -1.45 11.10 -9.72
C ASP A 114 -1.85 9.92 -8.83
N ILE A 115 -1.91 10.20 -7.53
CA ILE A 115 -2.44 9.28 -6.52
C ILE A 115 -3.89 9.67 -6.28
N TYR A 116 -4.79 8.72 -6.43
CA TYR A 116 -6.19 8.88 -6.08
C TYR A 116 -6.44 8.27 -4.71
N SER A 117 -7.12 9.02 -3.84
CA SER A 117 -7.45 8.60 -2.49
C SER A 117 -8.96 8.68 -2.29
N TYR A 118 -9.55 7.65 -1.68
CA TYR A 118 -10.93 7.70 -1.20
C TYR A 118 -11.02 7.18 0.24
N GLU A 119 -12.02 7.67 0.96
CA GLU A 119 -12.44 7.12 2.26
C GLU A 119 -13.28 5.85 1.99
N GLU A 120 -12.89 4.73 2.57
CA GLU A 120 -13.67 3.50 2.56
C GLU A 120 -14.83 3.65 3.55
N ASP A 121 -16.04 3.68 3.00
CA ASP A 121 -17.29 3.91 3.71
C ASP A 121 -18.08 2.62 3.97
N ARG A 122 -17.66 1.48 3.37
CA ARG A 122 -18.31 0.20 3.61
C ARG A 122 -17.83 -0.42 4.93
N PRO A 123 -18.75 -0.80 5.83
CA PRO A 123 -18.37 -1.40 7.11
C PRO A 123 -17.88 -2.85 6.93
N LEU A 124 -16.98 -3.27 7.82
CA LEU A 124 -16.58 -4.67 7.98
C LEU A 124 -17.39 -5.31 9.10
N ASN A 125 -18.45 -6.05 8.73
CA ASN A 125 -19.36 -6.68 9.69
C ASN A 125 -18.89 -8.09 10.05
N TRP A 126 -17.98 -8.19 11.01
CA TRP A 126 -17.43 -9.47 11.45
C TRP A 126 -18.42 -10.32 12.25
N LYS A 127 -18.51 -11.60 11.89
CA LYS A 127 -19.15 -12.66 12.69
C LYS A 127 -18.05 -13.43 13.42
N ILE A 128 -17.85 -13.09 14.70
CA ILE A 128 -16.87 -13.77 15.55
C ILE A 128 -17.46 -15.10 16.04
N SER A 129 -16.70 -16.18 15.90
CA SER A 129 -17.09 -17.52 16.37
C SER A 129 -16.27 -17.93 17.61
N SER A 130 -16.70 -18.96 18.33
CA SER A 130 -15.93 -19.55 19.45
C SER A 130 -14.78 -20.44 18.99
N GLU A 131 -14.62 -20.67 17.68
CA GLU A 131 -13.57 -21.50 17.12
C GLU A 131 -12.20 -20.84 17.38
N THR A 132 -11.29 -21.60 18.01
CA THR A 132 -9.94 -21.16 18.30
C THR A 132 -8.92 -22.18 17.81
N ARG A 133 -7.73 -21.70 17.44
CA ARG A 133 -6.59 -22.56 17.10
C ARG A 133 -5.28 -21.86 17.42
N LYS A 134 -4.16 -22.53 17.15
CA LYS A 134 -2.82 -21.94 17.23
C LYS A 134 -2.28 -21.69 15.82
N ILE A 135 -1.78 -20.49 15.55
CA ILE A 135 -1.04 -20.16 14.33
C ILE A 135 0.31 -19.58 14.75
N GLY A 136 1.39 -20.29 14.43
CA GLY A 136 2.72 -19.96 14.94
C GLY A 136 2.73 -20.01 16.48
N GLU A 137 3.05 -18.87 17.11
CA GLU A 137 3.05 -18.70 18.56
C GLU A 137 1.71 -18.20 19.13
N TYR A 138 0.81 -17.68 18.29
CA TYR A 138 -0.40 -17.00 18.73
C TYR A 138 -1.58 -17.94 18.91
N LYS A 139 -2.31 -17.78 20.03
CA LYS A 139 -3.66 -18.30 20.14
C LYS A 139 -4.60 -17.37 19.38
N VAL A 140 -5.33 -17.91 18.42
CA VAL A 140 -6.20 -17.14 17.53
C VAL A 140 -7.65 -17.59 17.63
N GLN A 141 -8.56 -16.66 17.36
CA GLN A 141 -9.99 -16.85 17.27
C GLN A 141 -10.48 -16.52 15.86
N LYS A 142 -11.45 -17.28 15.36
CA LYS A 142 -12.00 -17.13 14.01
C LYS A 142 -13.09 -16.06 13.95
N ALA A 143 -13.05 -15.26 12.90
CA ALA A 143 -14.12 -14.36 12.49
C ALA A 143 -14.34 -14.43 10.98
N GLU A 144 -15.58 -14.22 10.53
CA GLU A 144 -15.94 -14.26 9.11
C GLU A 144 -16.63 -12.95 8.69
N THR A 145 -16.44 -12.51 7.44
CA THR A 145 -17.13 -11.33 6.89
C THR A 145 -17.30 -11.44 5.38
N ASP A 146 -18.28 -10.73 4.85
CA ASP A 146 -18.47 -10.52 3.42
C ASP A 146 -17.96 -9.12 3.06
N PHE A 147 -16.95 -9.02 2.20
CA PHE A 147 -16.37 -7.72 1.82
C PHE A 147 -15.81 -7.75 0.39
N GLY A 148 -16.09 -6.69 -0.38
CA GLY A 148 -15.60 -6.56 -1.75
C GLY A 148 -16.05 -7.67 -2.69
N GLY A 149 -17.23 -8.26 -2.47
CA GLY A 149 -17.73 -9.39 -3.25
C GLY A 149 -17.06 -10.74 -2.95
N ARG A 150 -16.26 -10.83 -1.87
CA ARG A 150 -15.63 -12.06 -1.39
C ARG A 150 -16.06 -12.40 0.03
N LYS A 151 -16.05 -13.69 0.35
CA LYS A 151 -16.18 -14.21 1.72
C LYS A 151 -14.80 -14.36 2.31
N TRP A 152 -14.58 -13.78 3.48
CA TRP A 152 -13.30 -13.79 4.16
C TRP A 152 -13.38 -14.53 5.48
N THR A 153 -12.39 -15.38 5.74
CA THR A 153 -12.14 -15.95 7.05
C THR A 153 -10.89 -15.30 7.64
N ALA A 154 -11.03 -14.68 8.81
CA ALA A 154 -9.93 -14.09 9.56
C ALA A 154 -9.68 -14.87 10.86
N TRP A 155 -8.41 -14.94 11.25
CA TRP A 155 -7.93 -15.47 12.51
C TRP A 155 -7.19 -14.35 13.23
N PHE A 156 -7.73 -13.88 14.35
CA PHE A 156 -7.18 -12.76 15.11
C PHE A 156 -6.71 -13.19 16.51
N THR A 157 -5.79 -12.45 17.11
CA THR A 157 -5.28 -12.73 18.46
C THR A 157 -5.37 -11.50 19.38
N THR A 158 -5.80 -11.73 20.62
CA THR A 158 -5.77 -10.71 21.68
C THR A 158 -4.38 -10.50 22.28
N ASP A 159 -3.44 -11.42 22.03
CA ASP A 159 -2.05 -11.35 22.53
C ASP A 159 -1.31 -10.13 21.94
N LEU A 160 -1.75 -9.72 20.75
CA LEU A 160 -1.36 -8.48 20.09
C LEU A 160 -2.58 -7.55 20.07
N PRO A 161 -2.75 -6.67 21.08
CA PRO A 161 -3.99 -5.91 21.30
C PRO A 161 -4.16 -4.70 20.35
N TYR A 162 -3.84 -4.89 19.07
CA TYR A 162 -4.05 -3.92 18.00
C TYR A 162 -5.30 -4.33 17.22
N GLN A 163 -6.38 -3.55 17.28
CA GLN A 163 -7.62 -3.83 16.53
C GLN A 163 -7.46 -3.54 15.02
N ASP A 164 -6.50 -4.21 14.39
CA ASP A 164 -5.99 -3.89 13.06
C ASP A 164 -5.66 -5.16 12.26
N GLY A 165 -5.30 -4.98 11.00
CA GLY A 165 -5.03 -6.07 10.07
C GLY A 165 -4.55 -5.60 8.71
N PRO A 166 -4.14 -6.55 7.85
CA PRO A 166 -3.64 -6.24 6.52
C PRO A 166 -4.75 -5.67 5.63
N TYR A 167 -4.36 -4.97 4.56
CA TYR A 167 -5.30 -4.32 3.65
C TYR A 167 -6.28 -3.38 4.41
N LYS A 168 -7.57 -3.47 4.12
CA LYS A 168 -8.65 -2.73 4.78
C LYS A 168 -9.17 -3.45 6.03
N PHE A 169 -8.76 -4.70 6.28
CA PHE A 169 -9.29 -5.51 7.38
C PHE A 169 -8.87 -4.96 8.74
N GLY A 170 -9.82 -4.82 9.66
CA GLY A 170 -9.59 -4.35 11.02
C GLY A 170 -10.89 -4.43 11.83
N GLY A 171 -10.89 -3.91 13.06
CA GLY A 171 -12.09 -3.85 13.91
C GLY A 171 -12.42 -5.15 14.66
N LEU A 172 -11.53 -6.14 14.64
CA LEU A 172 -11.60 -7.30 15.54
C LEU A 172 -10.90 -6.97 16.88
N PRO A 173 -11.24 -7.65 17.99
CA PRO A 173 -10.64 -7.39 19.29
C PRO A 173 -9.23 -8.00 19.39
N GLY A 174 -8.30 -7.47 18.58
CA GLY A 174 -6.94 -7.99 18.44
C GLY A 174 -6.44 -7.93 16.99
N LEU A 175 -5.17 -8.27 16.79
CA LEU A 175 -4.54 -8.21 15.47
C LEU A 175 -4.94 -9.43 14.64
N ILE A 176 -5.31 -9.19 13.37
CA ILE A 176 -5.56 -10.27 12.40
C ILE A 176 -4.22 -10.94 12.04
N VAL A 177 -4.01 -12.17 12.50
CA VAL A 177 -2.80 -12.97 12.22
C VAL A 177 -2.88 -13.60 10.84
N LYS A 178 -4.07 -14.02 10.41
CA LYS A 178 -4.31 -14.56 9.06
C LYS A 178 -5.67 -14.12 8.56
N VAL A 179 -5.78 -13.76 7.28
CA VAL A 179 -7.08 -13.58 6.61
C VAL A 179 -6.99 -14.08 5.19
N GLU A 180 -7.99 -14.86 4.75
CA GLU A 180 -8.02 -15.45 3.42
C GLU A 180 -9.45 -15.51 2.90
N ASP A 181 -9.60 -15.47 1.57
CA ASP A 181 -10.90 -15.64 0.94
C ASP A 181 -11.27 -17.12 0.79
N ASP A 182 -12.56 -17.40 0.68
CA ASP A 182 -13.11 -18.76 0.60
C ASP A 182 -12.60 -19.58 -0.60
N LYS A 183 -12.16 -18.90 -1.67
CA LYS A 183 -11.57 -19.53 -2.86
C LYS A 183 -10.06 -19.73 -2.77
N GLY A 184 -9.41 -19.21 -1.73
CA GLY A 184 -7.95 -19.20 -1.61
C GLY A 184 -7.26 -18.47 -2.77
N ASP A 185 -7.92 -17.48 -3.34
CA ASP A 185 -7.35 -16.58 -4.34
C ASP A 185 -6.47 -15.52 -3.69
N TYR A 186 -6.77 -15.14 -2.46
CA TYR A 186 -6.06 -14.15 -1.67
C TYR A 186 -5.87 -14.63 -0.24
N SER A 187 -4.62 -14.59 0.25
CA SER A 187 -4.30 -14.80 1.67
C SER A 187 -3.31 -13.76 2.17
N PHE A 188 -3.44 -13.41 3.44
CA PHE A 188 -2.53 -12.57 4.17
C PHE A 188 -2.14 -13.31 5.44
N ASP A 189 -0.86 -13.61 5.58
CA ASP A 189 -0.33 -14.44 6.64
C ASP A 189 0.75 -13.66 7.40
N LEU A 190 0.54 -13.42 8.70
CA LEU A 190 1.50 -12.72 9.54
C LEU A 190 2.75 -13.59 9.73
N MET A 191 3.90 -13.05 9.33
CA MET A 191 5.17 -13.77 9.37
C MET A 191 6.02 -13.39 10.57
N LYS A 192 6.07 -12.09 10.90
CA LYS A 192 6.87 -11.55 12.01
C LYS A 192 6.43 -10.15 12.36
N ASN A 193 6.82 -9.69 13.55
CA ASN A 193 6.63 -8.31 13.97
C ASN A 193 7.87 -7.77 14.71
N TYR A 194 8.11 -6.47 14.62
CA TYR A 194 9.20 -5.80 15.32
C TYR A 194 8.96 -4.29 15.42
N LYS A 195 9.65 -3.63 16.36
CA LYS A 195 9.57 -2.18 16.56
C LYS A 195 10.36 -1.41 15.51
N ILE A 196 9.83 -0.27 15.08
CA ILE A 196 10.51 0.71 14.22
C ILE A 196 10.46 2.09 14.89
N ALA A 197 11.42 2.96 14.55
CA ALA A 197 11.54 4.27 15.17
C ALA A 197 10.34 5.19 14.86
N GLU A 198 9.90 5.18 13.61
CA GLU A 198 8.80 6.00 13.10
C GLU A 198 8.15 5.34 11.87
N LEU A 199 6.97 5.81 11.48
CA LEU A 199 6.32 5.38 10.24
C LEU A 199 7.13 5.89 9.04
N PRO A 200 7.43 5.05 8.03
CA PRO A 200 8.16 5.50 6.88
C PRO A 200 7.32 6.45 6.03
N VAL A 201 7.99 7.46 5.46
CA VAL A 201 7.39 8.34 4.46
C VAL A 201 7.38 7.59 3.12
N LEU A 202 6.19 7.27 2.62
CA LEU A 202 6.02 6.71 1.28
C LEU A 202 6.16 7.82 0.26
N ASN A 203 7.06 7.66 -0.73
CA ASN A 203 7.19 8.66 -1.77
C ASN A 203 5.90 8.74 -2.59
N GLN A 204 5.41 9.96 -2.75
CA GLN A 204 4.26 10.28 -3.57
C GLN A 204 4.74 11.03 -4.80
N PHE A 205 4.64 10.39 -5.96
CA PHE A 205 4.84 11.07 -7.24
C PHE A 205 3.48 11.55 -7.74
N GLY A 206 3.41 12.82 -8.13
CA GLY A 206 2.18 13.48 -8.59
C GLY A 206 1.36 14.08 -7.45
N ASN A 207 0.17 14.56 -7.78
CA ASN A 207 -0.77 15.12 -6.82
C ASN A 207 -1.54 14.00 -6.11
N THR A 208 -2.00 14.27 -4.88
CA THR A 208 -2.99 13.41 -4.21
C THR A 208 -4.39 13.99 -4.43
N LEU A 209 -5.18 13.31 -5.26
CA LEU A 209 -6.56 13.65 -5.58
C LEU A 209 -7.51 12.90 -4.65
N LYS A 210 -8.17 13.62 -3.74
CA LYS A 210 -9.21 13.07 -2.87
C LYS A 210 -10.53 13.01 -3.64
N VAL A 211 -11.09 11.82 -3.77
CA VAL A 211 -12.32 11.55 -4.54
C VAL A 211 -13.24 10.60 -3.79
N LYS A 212 -14.50 10.49 -4.21
CA LYS A 212 -15.41 9.44 -3.74
C LYS A 212 -15.00 8.09 -4.33
N ARG A 213 -15.30 6.98 -3.63
CA ARG A 213 -15.03 5.61 -4.12
C ARG A 213 -15.60 5.37 -5.52
N ALA A 214 -16.84 5.77 -5.76
CA ALA A 214 -17.48 5.61 -7.07
C ALA A 214 -16.71 6.34 -8.20
N ASP A 215 -16.18 7.53 -7.92
CA ASP A 215 -15.39 8.29 -8.89
C ASP A 215 -14.00 7.68 -9.07
N PHE A 216 -13.38 7.16 -8.00
CA PHE A 216 -12.15 6.37 -8.11
C PHE A 216 -12.32 5.19 -9.07
N MET A 217 -13.40 4.40 -8.92
CA MET A 217 -13.66 3.25 -9.80
C MET A 217 -13.89 3.68 -11.25
N LYS A 218 -14.59 4.79 -11.49
CA LYS A 218 -14.74 5.37 -12.83
C LYS A 218 -13.39 5.79 -13.43
N GLN A 219 -12.50 6.43 -12.66
CA GLN A 219 -11.18 6.81 -13.14
C GLN A 219 -10.30 5.59 -13.41
N GLN A 220 -10.36 4.56 -12.56
CA GLN A 220 -9.62 3.32 -12.78
C GLN A 220 -10.09 2.62 -14.07
N GLN A 221 -11.40 2.55 -14.30
CA GLN A 221 -11.95 2.00 -15.53
C GLN A 221 -11.58 2.83 -16.76
N LYS A 222 -11.68 4.17 -16.66
CA LYS A 222 -11.27 5.07 -17.74
C LYS A 222 -9.78 4.92 -18.08
N PHE A 223 -8.92 4.74 -17.08
CA PHE A 223 -7.49 4.50 -17.31
C PHE A 223 -7.23 3.17 -18.03
N LYS A 224 -8.00 2.12 -17.70
CA LYS A 224 -7.91 0.83 -18.42
C LYS A 224 -8.32 0.94 -19.89
N THR A 225 -9.32 1.76 -20.20
CA THR A 225 -9.87 1.90 -21.57
C THR A 225 -9.18 2.99 -22.40
N ASP A 226 -8.72 4.06 -21.77
CA ASP A 226 -8.09 5.23 -22.39
C ASP A 226 -6.96 5.77 -21.49
N PRO A 227 -5.83 5.04 -21.38
CA PRO A 227 -4.71 5.42 -20.54
C PRO A 227 -4.03 6.73 -20.99
N MET A 228 -4.15 7.09 -22.27
CA MET A 228 -3.54 8.29 -22.84
C MET A 228 -4.17 9.58 -22.31
N SER A 229 -5.47 9.55 -21.95
CA SER A 229 -6.13 10.71 -21.33
C SER A 229 -5.48 11.16 -20.02
N PHE A 230 -4.78 10.24 -19.33
CA PHE A 230 -4.06 10.50 -18.09
C PHE A 230 -2.59 10.91 -18.28
N MET A 231 -2.09 10.96 -19.53
CA MET A 231 -0.74 11.48 -19.82
C MET A 231 -0.70 13.00 -19.97
N ASN A 232 -1.78 13.61 -20.47
CA ASN A 232 -1.82 15.03 -20.87
C ASN A 232 -2.39 15.97 -19.78
N GLN A 233 -3.01 15.44 -18.71
CA GLN A 233 -3.59 16.26 -17.64
C GLN A 233 -2.57 16.94 -16.70
N GLY A 234 -1.27 16.68 -16.84
CA GLY A 234 -0.21 17.24 -15.99
C GLY A 234 0.34 18.60 -16.43
N GLY A 235 -0.49 19.48 -16.98
CA GLY A 235 -0.13 20.84 -17.38
C GLY A 235 -0.66 21.89 -16.40
N GLY A 236 -0.22 21.87 -15.14
CA GLY A 236 -0.69 22.81 -14.12
C GLY A 236 0.27 22.99 -12.96
N GLN A 237 1.06 24.06 -13.04
CA GLN A 237 1.68 24.86 -11.97
C GLN A 237 2.19 24.11 -10.72
N GLY A 238 3.41 23.54 -10.83
CA GLY A 238 4.08 22.93 -9.68
C GLY A 238 5.32 22.11 -10.04
N GLY A 239 6.28 22.72 -10.75
CA GLY A 239 7.69 22.31 -10.64
C GLY A 239 8.14 20.92 -11.11
N PHE A 240 7.43 20.21 -12.00
CA PHE A 240 8.04 19.12 -12.78
C PHE A 240 7.49 19.14 -14.20
N SER A 241 8.11 19.96 -15.06
CA SER A 241 7.78 20.02 -16.48
C SER A 241 7.91 18.63 -17.10
N THR A 242 6.92 18.26 -17.91
CA THR A 242 6.98 17.12 -18.85
C THR A 242 8.26 17.14 -19.71
N THR A 243 8.92 18.30 -19.82
CA THR A 243 10.24 18.50 -20.42
C THR A 243 11.40 17.80 -19.68
N ARG A 244 11.32 17.51 -18.37
CA ARG A 244 12.40 16.76 -17.65
C ARG A 244 12.16 15.26 -17.52
N ILE A 245 10.98 14.74 -17.84
CA ILE A 245 10.78 13.30 -18.07
C ILE A 245 11.11 12.93 -19.52
N MET A 246 10.96 13.86 -20.47
CA MET A 246 11.53 13.75 -21.82
C MET A 246 12.99 14.25 -21.93
N GLY A 247 13.52 14.89 -20.89
CA GLY A 247 14.88 15.41 -20.82
C GLY A 247 15.79 14.52 -19.97
N GLY A 248 15.83 13.23 -20.28
CA GLY A 248 16.71 12.26 -19.64
C GLY A 248 17.60 11.61 -20.69
N GLY A 249 18.74 12.24 -20.97
CA GLY A 249 19.86 11.62 -21.68
C GLY A 249 19.64 11.40 -23.17
N ARG A 250 20.34 12.21 -23.97
CA ARG A 250 20.93 11.72 -25.23
C ARG A 250 21.86 10.54 -24.90
N GLY A 251 21.29 9.38 -24.60
CA GLY A 251 22.00 8.11 -24.64
C GLY A 251 22.16 7.70 -26.11
N PRO A 252 23.28 7.05 -26.50
CA PRO A 252 23.45 6.55 -27.86
C PRO A 252 22.41 5.45 -28.08
N GLY A 253 21.30 5.78 -28.75
CA GLY A 253 20.16 4.87 -28.96
C GLY A 253 18.77 5.49 -28.77
N GLY A 254 18.67 6.74 -28.32
CA GLY A 254 17.39 7.47 -28.18
C GLY A 254 16.78 7.88 -29.52
N GLY A 255 16.25 6.91 -30.27
CA GLY A 255 15.46 7.18 -31.47
C GLY A 255 14.22 8.01 -31.14
N ASN A 256 13.92 8.97 -32.01
CA ASN A 256 12.72 9.79 -32.01
C ASN A 256 11.48 8.88 -32.05
N GLN A 257 10.94 8.47 -30.89
CA GLN A 257 9.80 7.54 -30.85
C GLN A 257 8.55 8.28 -31.32
N ASN A 258 7.95 7.81 -32.42
CA ASN A 258 6.71 8.32 -32.96
C ASN A 258 5.63 8.34 -31.85
N PRO A 259 4.93 9.46 -31.60
CA PRO A 259 3.84 9.54 -30.64
C PRO A 259 2.77 8.45 -30.80
N ALA A 260 2.50 8.02 -32.05
CA ALA A 260 1.59 6.92 -32.32
C ALA A 260 2.08 5.58 -31.75
N ASP A 261 3.38 5.30 -31.86
CA ASP A 261 3.99 4.08 -31.34
C ASP A 261 4.01 4.07 -29.81
N MET A 262 4.22 5.23 -29.18
CA MET A 262 4.12 5.39 -27.73
C MET A 262 2.70 5.09 -27.24
N LYS A 263 1.69 5.65 -27.92
CA LYS A 263 0.28 5.39 -27.62
C LYS A 263 -0.04 3.90 -27.71
N LYS A 264 0.32 3.27 -28.83
CA LYS A 264 0.08 1.84 -29.05
C LYS A 264 0.72 0.96 -27.98
N ARG A 265 2.00 1.19 -27.66
CA ARG A 265 2.71 0.45 -26.59
C ARG A 265 2.07 0.63 -25.20
N MET A 266 1.53 1.80 -24.91
CA MET A 266 0.86 2.04 -23.63
C MET A 266 -0.48 1.31 -23.56
N GLU A 267 -1.29 1.39 -24.62
CA GLU A 267 -2.56 0.68 -24.71
C GLU A 267 -2.36 -0.85 -24.62
N GLU A 268 -1.36 -1.39 -25.31
CA GLU A 268 -1.00 -2.81 -25.25
C GLU A 268 -0.59 -3.21 -23.82
N ARG A 269 0.28 -2.44 -23.17
CA ARG A 269 0.71 -2.72 -21.80
C ARG A 269 -0.45 -2.71 -20.82
N VAL A 270 -1.33 -1.71 -20.89
CA VAL A 270 -2.49 -1.60 -19.99
C VAL A 270 -3.47 -2.74 -20.23
N LYS A 271 -3.67 -3.16 -21.48
CA LYS A 271 -4.48 -4.34 -21.82
C LYS A 271 -3.88 -5.63 -21.26
N GLU A 272 -2.57 -5.82 -21.41
CA GLU A 272 -1.88 -6.98 -20.84
C GLU A 272 -1.93 -7.00 -19.31
N GLU A 273 -1.71 -5.85 -18.66
CA GLU A 273 -1.83 -5.72 -17.21
C GLU A 273 -3.26 -5.98 -16.74
N ALA A 274 -4.27 -5.49 -17.46
CA ALA A 274 -5.67 -5.75 -17.14
C ALA A 274 -6.01 -7.24 -17.28
N LYS A 275 -5.47 -7.93 -18.29
CA LYS A 275 -5.66 -9.38 -18.47
C LYS A 275 -5.01 -10.17 -17.32
N LYS A 276 -3.76 -9.85 -16.98
CA LYS A 276 -2.99 -10.52 -15.90
C LYS A 276 -3.51 -10.21 -14.49
N ASN A 277 -4.37 -9.19 -14.35
CA ASN A 277 -4.98 -8.79 -13.07
C ASN A 277 -6.52 -8.83 -13.14
N SER A 278 -7.05 -9.84 -13.84
CA SER A 278 -8.49 -10.05 -14.04
C SER A 278 -9.24 -10.58 -12.81
N ASN A 279 -8.53 -10.99 -11.76
CA ASN A 279 -9.06 -11.43 -10.47
C ASN A 279 -8.65 -10.47 -9.33
N PRO A 280 -9.22 -9.24 -9.26
CA PRO A 280 -8.84 -8.26 -8.23
C PRO A 280 -9.30 -8.68 -6.82
N ILE A 281 -8.64 -8.13 -5.79
CA ILE A 281 -8.99 -8.40 -4.38
C ILE A 281 -10.45 -8.01 -4.05
N GLU A 282 -10.97 -6.95 -4.66
CA GLU A 282 -12.38 -6.57 -4.59
C GLU A 282 -13.03 -6.73 -5.97
N LEU A 283 -14.13 -7.47 -6.03
CA LEU A 283 -14.93 -7.73 -7.23
C LEU A 283 -16.04 -6.68 -7.45
N GLN A 284 -16.31 -5.82 -6.46
CA GLN A 284 -17.39 -4.80 -6.43
C GLN A 284 -16.96 -3.55 -5.66
#